data_AF-A0A3L7SUW0-F1
#
_entry.id   AF-A0A3L7SUW0-F1
#
_cell.length_a   1.000
_cell.length_b   1.000
_cell.length_c   1.000
_cell.angle_alpha   90.00
_cell.angle_beta   90.00
_cell.angle_gamma   90.00
#
_symmetry.space_group_name_H-M   'P 1'
#
loop_
_entity.id
_entity.type
_entity.pdbx_description
1 polymer ?
#
loop_
_entity_poly.entity_id
_entity_poly.type
_entity_poly.pdbx_seq_one_letter_code
_entity_poly.pdbx_strand_id
1 'polypeptide(L)'
;MVMAWTWGGFAPAEDHPGLAIYREHCVRCHGENGSGTANVPDPLIGERSVNQLAATIDETMPEDDPSRVTAEAARQVAEFVHTAFYSPIARDRQRPARVELSRLTVRQHRSALADIVGSFRVPGPAIDAARGLKGEYFKTGDFNRRVGLVFERTDPAIAFDFGTTGPAPGTIRPTRFAVLWTGALVPTET
;
A
#
# COMPACT_ATOMS: atom_id res chain seq x y z
N MET A 1 12.07 -10.57 -4.88
CA MET A 1 11.49 -9.32 -5.43
C MET A 1 11.30 -8.38 -4.25
N VAL A 2 12.23 -7.46 -4.05
CA VAL A 2 12.25 -6.56 -2.88
C VAL A 2 11.30 -5.41 -3.20
N MET A 3 10.16 -5.35 -2.50
CA MET A 3 9.29 -4.17 -2.57
C MET A 3 10.03 -3.03 -1.88
N ALA A 4 10.58 -2.12 -2.67
CA ALA A 4 11.07 -0.84 -2.21
C ALA A 4 9.85 0.02 -1.87
N TRP A 5 9.58 0.20 -0.58
CA TRP A 5 8.66 1.21 -0.10
C TRP A 5 9.38 2.55 -0.27
N THR A 6 9.18 3.22 -1.39
CA THR A 6 9.59 4.63 -1.51
C THR A 6 8.64 5.44 -0.67
N TRP A 7 9.04 5.74 0.55
CA TRP A 7 8.45 6.83 1.31
C TRP A 7 8.59 8.07 0.42
N GLY A 8 7.47 8.72 0.12
CA GLY A 8 7.47 10.03 -0.53
C GLY A 8 8.18 10.99 0.40
N GLY A 9 9.49 11.11 0.23
CA GLY A 9 10.31 12.10 0.90
C GLY A 9 9.81 13.46 0.48
N PHE A 10 9.35 14.24 1.45
CA PHE A 10 9.19 15.67 1.29
C PHE A 10 10.57 16.23 0.94
N ALA A 11 10.73 16.77 -0.26
CA ALA A 11 11.83 17.68 -0.55
C ALA A 11 11.40 19.06 -0.04
N PRO A 12 11.87 19.55 1.13
CA PRO A 12 11.95 20.99 1.31
C PRO A 12 12.74 21.54 0.11
N ALA A 13 12.41 22.74 -0.36
CA ALA A 13 13.10 23.36 -1.50
C ALA A 13 14.62 23.19 -1.36
N GLU A 14 15.20 22.23 -2.08
CA GLU A 14 16.64 21.90 -2.01
C GLU A 14 17.50 23.11 -2.41
N ASP A 15 16.87 24.08 -3.08
CA ASP A 15 17.46 25.30 -3.61
C ASP A 15 17.41 26.50 -2.64
N HIS A 16 16.93 26.36 -1.40
CA HIS A 16 16.93 27.51 -0.46
C HIS A 16 18.34 27.77 0.09
N PRO A 17 18.90 28.99 0.02
CA PRO A 17 20.27 29.28 0.47
C PRO A 17 20.50 28.95 1.96
N GLY A 18 19.46 29.14 2.79
CA GLY A 18 19.49 28.76 4.20
C GLY A 18 19.66 27.27 4.49
N LEU A 19 19.39 26.36 3.53
CA LEU A 19 19.57 24.92 3.73
C LEU A 19 21.05 24.56 3.90
N ALA A 20 21.95 25.19 3.14
CA ALA A 20 23.38 24.96 3.25
C ALA A 20 23.90 25.37 4.64
N ILE A 21 23.47 26.54 5.10
CA ILE A 21 23.79 27.08 6.43
C ILE A 21 23.26 26.14 7.53
N TYR A 22 22.01 25.66 7.39
CA TYR A 22 21.41 24.73 8.33
C TYR A 22 22.20 23.43 8.44
N ARG A 23 22.58 22.84 7.31
CA ARG A 23 23.38 21.60 7.25
C ARG A 23 24.75 21.76 7.90
N GLU A 24 25.40 22.90 7.67
CA GLU A 24 26.74 23.16 8.20
C GLU A 24 26.74 23.43 9.71
N HIS A 25 25.75 24.19 10.20
CA HIS A 25 25.83 24.77 11.55
C HIS A 25 24.76 24.28 12.53
N CYS A 26 23.65 23.70 12.06
CA CYS A 26 22.46 23.46 12.91
C CYS A 26 22.10 21.96 13.07
N VAL A 27 22.31 21.15 12.03
CA VAL A 27 21.86 19.74 11.98
C VAL A 27 22.43 18.90 13.13
N ARG A 28 23.66 19.18 13.58
CA ARG A 28 24.33 18.44 14.65
C ARG A 28 23.50 18.37 15.95
N CYS A 29 22.74 19.42 16.27
CA CYS A 29 21.91 19.48 17.46
C CYS A 29 20.42 19.35 17.12
N HIS A 30 19.95 19.99 16.04
CA HIS A 30 18.53 20.06 15.70
C HIS A 30 18.02 18.93 14.79
N GLY A 31 18.89 18.06 14.27
CA GLY A 31 18.52 17.00 13.34
C GLY A 31 18.34 17.51 11.89
N GLU A 32 18.19 16.60 10.92
CA GLU A 32 18.11 16.97 9.50
C GLU A 32 16.84 17.76 9.13
N ASN A 33 15.76 17.53 9.86
CA ASN A 33 14.44 18.10 9.64
C ASN A 33 13.89 18.82 10.89
N GLY A 34 14.77 19.26 11.79
CA GLY A 34 14.36 19.88 13.05
C GLY A 34 13.75 18.91 14.07
N SER A 35 13.91 17.58 13.91
CA SER A 35 13.36 16.59 14.85
C SER A 35 14.04 16.55 16.21
N GLY A 36 15.20 17.20 16.36
CA GLY A 36 16.11 16.98 17.47
C GLY A 36 17.02 15.75 17.27
N THR A 37 17.95 15.58 18.20
CA THR A 37 18.94 14.48 18.27
C THR A 37 18.89 13.80 19.64
N ALA A 38 19.64 12.73 19.85
CA ALA A 38 19.70 12.07 21.17
C ALA A 38 20.19 13.01 22.29
N ASN A 39 21.04 13.98 21.95
CA ASN A 39 21.58 14.95 22.92
C ASN A 39 20.65 16.15 23.11
N VAL A 40 19.89 16.53 22.09
CA VAL A 40 18.92 17.62 22.11
C VAL A 40 17.60 17.10 21.52
N PRO A 41 16.78 16.38 22.31
CA PRO A 41 15.64 15.62 21.79
C PRO A 41 14.45 16.49 21.42
N ASP A 42 14.43 17.75 21.87
CA ASP A 42 13.31 18.64 21.62
C ASP A 42 13.31 19.12 20.15
N PRO A 43 12.18 18.95 19.43
CA PRO A 43 12.09 19.37 18.04
C PRO A 43 12.08 20.91 17.93
N LEU A 44 12.68 21.42 16.86
CA LEU A 44 12.75 22.84 16.55
C LEU A 44 11.43 23.33 15.94
N ILE A 45 10.42 23.52 16.79
CA ILE A 45 9.07 23.96 16.42
C ILE A 45 8.65 25.20 17.20
N GLY A 46 7.81 26.05 16.60
CA GLY A 46 7.26 27.21 17.30
C GLY A 46 6.40 28.11 16.42
N GLU A 47 6.20 29.34 16.90
CA GLU A 47 5.25 30.32 16.35
C GLU A 47 5.91 31.70 16.09
N ARG A 48 7.23 31.82 16.28
CA ARG A 48 7.94 33.08 16.01
C ARG A 48 7.89 33.39 14.52
N SER A 49 7.74 34.67 14.19
CA SER A 49 7.92 35.13 12.81
C SER A 49 9.37 34.91 12.34
N VAL A 50 9.58 34.90 11.03
CA VAL A 50 10.92 34.81 10.42
C VAL A 50 11.89 35.84 11.01
N ASN A 51 11.46 37.10 11.19
CA ASN A 51 12.32 38.16 11.73
C ASN A 51 12.71 37.91 13.19
N GLN A 52 11.78 37.44 14.02
CA GLN A 52 12.07 37.11 15.42
C GLN A 52 12.97 35.87 15.53
N LEU A 53 12.75 34.90 14.64
CA LEU A 53 13.59 33.70 14.56
C LEU A 53 15.01 34.07 14.12
N ALA A 54 15.15 34.90 13.08
CA ALA A 54 16.43 35.41 12.59
C ALA A 54 17.20 36.18 13.68
N ALA A 55 16.54 37.08 14.40
CA ALA A 55 17.16 37.80 15.52
C ALA A 55 17.63 36.84 16.63
N THR A 56 16.84 35.81 16.94
CA THR A 56 17.26 34.79 17.92
C THR A 56 18.49 34.03 17.43
N ILE A 57 18.49 33.62 16.16
CA ILE A 57 19.60 32.86 15.58
C ILE A 57 20.87 33.70 15.57
N ASP A 58 20.79 34.97 15.16
CA ASP A 58 21.90 35.92 15.16
C ASP A 58 22.53 36.10 16.55
N GLU A 59 21.71 36.14 17.59
CA GLU A 59 22.16 36.40 18.96
C GLU A 59 22.71 35.14 19.66
N THR A 60 22.15 33.96 19.38
CA THR A 60 22.39 32.77 20.24
C THR A 60 22.87 31.53 19.50
N MET A 61 22.90 31.50 18.17
CA MET A 61 23.21 30.31 17.39
C MET A 61 24.35 30.53 16.40
N PRO A 62 25.25 29.55 16.21
CA PRO A 62 25.34 28.27 16.93
C PRO A 62 25.74 28.37 18.41
N GLU A 63 25.35 27.39 19.22
CA GLU A 63 25.66 27.33 20.67
C GLU A 63 27.17 27.47 20.95
N ASP A 64 28.03 26.87 20.10
CA ASP A 64 29.48 26.93 20.29
C ASP A 64 30.07 28.31 19.96
N ASP A 65 29.48 29.04 18.99
CA ASP A 65 29.97 30.33 18.50
C ASP A 65 28.88 31.08 17.69
N PRO A 66 28.11 31.97 18.34
CA PRO A 66 27.05 32.74 17.68
C PRO A 66 27.54 33.66 16.54
N SER A 67 28.82 34.02 16.52
CA SER A 67 29.36 34.91 15.49
C SER A 67 29.42 34.28 14.09
N ARG A 68 29.22 32.96 13.98
CA ARG A 68 29.32 32.21 12.71
C ARG A 68 28.12 32.36 11.81
N VAL A 69 26.92 32.61 12.34
CA VAL A 69 25.68 32.74 11.56
C VAL A 69 25.01 34.06 11.92
N THR A 70 25.43 35.13 11.27
CA THR A 70 24.99 36.50 11.59
C THR A 70 24.30 37.20 10.42
N ALA A 71 23.51 38.21 10.73
CA ALA A 71 22.76 39.10 9.86
C ALA A 71 22.01 38.35 8.76
N GLU A 72 22.49 38.45 7.52
CA GLU A 72 21.84 37.86 6.35
C GLU A 72 21.85 36.32 6.39
N ALA A 73 22.90 35.71 6.94
CA ALA A 73 22.96 34.25 7.11
C ALA A 73 21.91 33.76 8.10
N ALA A 74 21.72 34.50 9.20
CA ALA A 74 20.67 34.23 10.19
C ALA A 74 19.26 34.38 9.59
N ARG A 75 19.04 35.39 8.75
CA ARG A 75 17.77 35.56 8.02
C ARG A 75 17.49 34.41 7.07
N GLN A 76 18.48 34.00 6.27
CA GLN A 76 18.33 32.92 5.30
C GLN A 76 18.02 31.58 5.97
N VAL A 77 18.72 31.24 7.05
CA VAL A 77 18.45 29.99 7.77
C VAL A 77 17.11 30.04 8.51
N ALA A 78 16.71 31.20 9.03
CA ALA A 78 15.38 31.38 9.63
C ALA A 78 14.25 31.17 8.62
N GLU A 79 14.37 31.70 7.39
CA GLU A 79 13.40 31.49 6.32
C GLU A 79 13.27 30.02 5.92
N PHE A 80 14.42 29.35 5.80
CA PHE A 80 14.45 27.92 5.53
C PHE A 80 13.75 27.13 6.64
N VAL A 81 14.18 27.29 7.90
CA VAL A 81 13.64 26.56 9.05
C VAL A 81 12.13 26.81 9.22
N HIS A 82 11.71 28.08 9.12
CA HIS A 82 10.31 28.50 9.25
C HIS A 82 9.40 27.81 8.23
N THR A 83 9.85 27.71 6.98
CA THR A 83 9.07 27.12 5.88
C THR A 83 9.19 25.60 5.80
N ALA A 84 10.32 25.05 6.21
CA ALA A 84 10.60 23.61 6.14
C ALA A 84 9.86 22.84 7.24
N PHE A 85 9.96 23.24 8.52
CA PHE A 85 9.40 22.44 9.63
C PHE A 85 9.00 23.24 10.90
N TYR A 86 9.47 24.47 11.10
CA TYR A 86 9.26 25.18 12.38
C TYR A 86 7.82 25.69 12.59
N SER A 87 7.20 26.31 11.57
CA SER A 87 5.89 26.99 11.70
C SER A 87 4.68 26.03 11.67
N PRO A 88 3.48 26.44 12.16
CA PRO A 88 2.26 25.61 12.06
C PRO A 88 1.96 25.12 10.67
N ILE A 89 2.13 26.00 9.68
CA ILE A 89 1.83 25.70 8.28
C ILE A 89 2.83 24.65 7.76
N ALA A 90 4.11 24.78 8.11
CA ALA A 90 5.13 23.79 7.74
C ALA A 90 4.83 22.43 8.39
N ARG A 91 4.50 22.42 9.69
CA ARG A 91 4.12 21.19 10.41
C ARG A 91 2.88 20.53 9.84
N ASP A 92 1.87 21.31 9.46
CA ASP A 92 0.63 20.76 8.90
C ASP A 92 0.84 20.18 7.50
N ARG A 93 1.71 20.79 6.69
CA ARG A 93 2.16 20.22 5.40
C ARG A 93 2.91 18.90 5.58
N GLN A 94 3.69 18.76 6.65
CA GLN A 94 4.45 17.54 6.95
C GLN A 94 3.62 16.47 7.66
N ARG A 95 2.42 16.78 8.16
CA ARG A 95 1.56 15.76 8.77
C ARG A 95 1.20 14.72 7.71
N PRO A 96 1.42 13.42 7.99
CA PRO A 96 1.00 12.39 7.07
C PRO A 96 -0.50 12.52 6.83
N ALA A 97 -0.93 12.34 5.58
CA ALA A 97 -2.35 12.29 5.24
C ALA A 97 -3.02 11.30 6.21
N ARG A 98 -3.94 11.79 7.04
CA ARG A 98 -4.64 10.91 7.98
C ARG A 98 -5.37 9.87 7.16
N VAL A 99 -5.03 8.60 7.37
CA VAL A 99 -5.85 7.49 6.88
C VAL A 99 -7.11 7.48 7.73
N GLU A 100 -8.11 8.25 7.32
CA GLU A 100 -9.43 8.23 7.93
C GLU A 100 -10.18 7.00 7.44
N LEU A 101 -10.74 6.24 8.39
CA LEU A 101 -11.61 5.12 8.07
C LEU A 101 -12.94 5.67 7.54
N SER A 102 -13.24 5.39 6.27
CA SER A 102 -14.54 5.71 5.71
C SER A 102 -15.64 4.87 6.37
N ARG A 103 -16.78 5.49 6.70
CA ARG A 103 -17.99 4.76 7.12
C ARG A 103 -18.65 4.15 5.89
N LEU A 104 -18.31 2.91 5.60
CA LEU A 104 -18.89 2.17 4.49
C LEU A 104 -20.33 1.75 4.79
N THR A 105 -21.20 1.81 3.78
CA THR A 105 -22.47 1.10 3.83
C THR A 105 -22.23 -0.40 3.95
N VAL A 106 -23.23 -1.16 4.42
CA VAL A 106 -23.12 -2.63 4.54
C VAL A 106 -22.70 -3.29 3.22
N ARG A 107 -23.19 -2.79 2.08
CA ARG A 107 -22.82 -3.30 0.76
C ARG A 107 -21.35 -3.04 0.45
N GLN A 108 -20.91 -1.78 0.60
CA GLN A 108 -19.52 -1.40 0.35
C GLN A 108 -18.53 -2.14 1.25
N HIS A 109 -18.87 -2.33 2.54
CA HIS A 109 -18.04 -3.08 3.47
C HIS A 109 -17.87 -4.55 3.03
N ARG A 110 -18.96 -5.21 2.62
CA ARG A 110 -18.90 -6.58 2.11
C ARG A 110 -18.06 -6.71 0.85
N SER A 111 -18.20 -5.77 -0.09
CA SER A 111 -17.38 -5.74 -1.31
C SER A 111 -15.90 -5.54 -0.97
N ALA A 112 -15.57 -4.52 -0.16
CA ALA A 112 -14.19 -4.25 0.23
C ALA A 112 -13.54 -5.44 0.96
N LEU A 113 -14.27 -6.11 1.86
CA LEU A 113 -13.78 -7.33 2.51
C LEU A 113 -13.62 -8.49 1.52
N ALA A 114 -14.55 -8.66 0.57
CA ALA A 114 -14.45 -9.71 -0.45
C ALA A 114 -13.23 -9.49 -1.35
N ASP A 115 -12.92 -8.24 -1.72
CA ASP A 115 -11.75 -7.89 -2.53
C ASP A 115 -10.45 -8.12 -1.76
N ILE A 116 -10.38 -7.68 -0.50
CA ILE A 116 -9.22 -7.90 0.36
C ILE A 116 -8.98 -9.40 0.56
N VAL A 117 -10.00 -10.16 0.98
CA VAL A 117 -9.87 -11.61 1.20
C VAL A 117 -9.58 -12.34 -0.11
N GLY A 118 -10.17 -11.88 -1.22
CA GLY A 118 -9.94 -12.38 -2.57
C GLY A 118 -8.48 -12.22 -3.00
N SER A 119 -7.84 -11.11 -2.64
CA SER A 119 -6.43 -10.84 -2.99
C SER A 119 -5.43 -11.85 -2.39
N PHE A 120 -5.79 -12.50 -1.27
CA PHE A 120 -4.95 -13.54 -0.65
C PHE A 120 -5.16 -14.93 -1.24
N ARG A 121 -6.18 -15.12 -2.09
CA ARG A 121 -6.45 -16.41 -2.75
C ARG A 121 -5.62 -16.51 -4.02
N VAL A 122 -5.28 -17.74 -4.40
CA VAL A 122 -4.65 -18.01 -5.69
C VAL A 122 -5.55 -17.42 -6.79
N PRO A 123 -5.00 -16.61 -7.72
CA PRO A 123 -5.77 -16.08 -8.82
C PRO A 123 -6.56 -17.20 -9.51
N GLY A 124 -7.82 -16.92 -9.85
CA GLY A 124 -8.60 -17.82 -10.69
C GLY A 124 -7.88 -18.09 -12.01
N PRO A 125 -8.21 -19.20 -12.70
CA PRO A 125 -7.67 -19.46 -14.03
C PRO A 125 -7.87 -18.26 -14.95
N ALA A 126 -6.89 -18.00 -15.83
CA ALA A 126 -6.97 -16.91 -16.79
C ALA A 126 -8.25 -17.03 -17.64
N ILE A 127 -8.86 -15.89 -17.97
CA ILE A 127 -10.00 -15.87 -18.88
C ILE A 127 -9.47 -16.11 -20.30
N ASP A 128 -9.50 -17.37 -20.73
CA ASP A 128 -9.12 -17.78 -22.08
C ASP A 128 -10.34 -17.96 -22.99
N ALA A 129 -10.09 -18.19 -24.28
CA ALA A 129 -11.13 -18.41 -25.27
C ALA A 129 -11.85 -19.77 -25.12
N ALA A 130 -11.29 -20.72 -24.36
CA ALA A 130 -11.84 -22.06 -24.19
C ALA A 130 -13.02 -22.11 -23.20
N ARG A 131 -13.28 -21.01 -22.47
CA ARG A 131 -14.47 -20.70 -21.64
C ARG A 131 -15.28 -21.93 -21.20
N GLY A 132 -15.18 -22.28 -19.92
CA GLY A 132 -15.97 -23.34 -19.31
C GLY A 132 -15.36 -23.83 -18.01
N LEU A 133 -15.98 -24.82 -17.39
CA LEU A 133 -15.43 -25.48 -16.20
C LEU A 133 -14.77 -26.80 -16.62
N LYS A 134 -13.60 -27.09 -16.07
CA LYS A 134 -12.93 -28.37 -16.27
C LYS A 134 -13.70 -29.42 -15.48
N GLY A 135 -14.38 -30.32 -16.18
CA GLY A 135 -15.08 -31.48 -15.62
C GLY A 135 -14.20 -32.72 -15.66
N GLU A 136 -13.99 -33.33 -14.50
CA GLU A 136 -13.36 -34.63 -14.33
C GLU A 136 -14.43 -35.68 -14.03
N TYR A 137 -14.48 -36.75 -14.83
CA TYR A 137 -15.55 -37.73 -14.76
C TYR A 137 -15.04 -39.07 -14.22
N PHE A 138 -15.65 -39.53 -13.12
CA PHE A 138 -15.20 -40.70 -12.38
C PHE A 138 -16.23 -41.84 -12.45
N LYS A 139 -15.77 -43.08 -12.64
CA LYS A 139 -16.60 -44.29 -12.56
C LYS A 139 -16.87 -44.76 -11.12
N THR A 140 -16.23 -44.14 -10.14
CA THR A 140 -16.44 -44.35 -8.70
C THR A 140 -17.29 -43.22 -8.13
N GLY A 141 -17.85 -43.42 -6.93
CA GLY A 141 -18.56 -42.36 -6.19
C GLY A 141 -17.62 -41.44 -5.39
N ASP A 142 -16.32 -41.48 -5.67
CA ASP A 142 -15.27 -40.70 -5.03
C ASP A 142 -14.40 -40.01 -6.08
N PHE A 143 -13.53 -39.10 -5.64
CA PHE A 143 -12.65 -38.33 -6.51
C PHE A 143 -11.22 -38.90 -6.59
N ASN A 144 -11.07 -40.22 -6.42
CA ASN A 144 -9.75 -40.84 -6.52
C ASN A 144 -9.30 -40.92 -7.99
N ARG A 145 -8.47 -39.96 -8.40
CA ARG A 145 -7.96 -39.86 -9.79
C ARG A 145 -7.23 -41.11 -10.30
N ARG A 146 -6.54 -41.86 -9.43
CA ARG A 146 -5.77 -43.05 -9.86
C ARG A 146 -6.66 -44.26 -10.17
N VAL A 147 -7.82 -44.34 -9.53
CA VAL A 147 -8.71 -45.52 -9.59
C VAL A 147 -9.94 -45.24 -10.43
N GLY A 148 -10.50 -44.03 -10.26
CA GLY A 148 -11.83 -43.68 -10.73
C GLY A 148 -11.89 -42.81 -11.98
N LEU A 149 -10.85 -42.05 -12.31
CA LEU A 149 -10.91 -41.10 -13.43
C LEU A 149 -11.06 -41.83 -14.76
N VAL A 150 -12.04 -41.41 -15.57
CA VAL A 150 -12.29 -41.96 -16.91
C VAL A 150 -11.87 -40.97 -17.98
N PHE A 151 -12.34 -39.72 -17.90
CA PHE A 151 -11.98 -38.68 -18.85
C PHE A 151 -12.10 -37.29 -18.22
N GLU A 152 -11.49 -36.31 -18.89
CA GLU A 152 -11.60 -34.89 -18.58
C GLU A 152 -12.17 -34.17 -19.80
N ARG A 153 -13.07 -33.20 -19.59
CA ARG A 153 -13.52 -32.28 -20.65
C ARG A 153 -13.81 -30.90 -20.09
N THR A 154 -13.78 -29.90 -20.96
CA THR A 154 -14.26 -28.56 -20.63
C THR A 154 -15.76 -28.49 -20.91
N ASP A 155 -16.55 -28.20 -19.87
CA ASP A 155 -18.00 -28.03 -19.95
C ASP A 155 -18.32 -26.53 -19.98
N PRO A 156 -18.78 -25.96 -21.11
CA PRO A 156 -19.09 -24.53 -21.21
C PRO A 156 -20.25 -24.09 -20.30
N ALA A 157 -21.18 -25.01 -20.02
CA ALA A 157 -22.29 -24.83 -19.11
C ALA A 157 -22.52 -26.12 -18.30
N ILE A 158 -22.82 -25.98 -17.01
CA ILE A 158 -23.25 -27.11 -16.17
C ILE A 158 -24.77 -27.21 -16.24
N ALA A 159 -25.26 -27.93 -17.25
CA ALA A 159 -26.67 -28.24 -17.45
C ALA A 159 -26.78 -29.66 -18.02
N PHE A 160 -26.70 -30.67 -17.16
CA PHE A 160 -26.66 -32.08 -17.56
C PHE A 160 -27.83 -32.87 -16.99
N ASP A 161 -28.44 -33.69 -17.84
CA ASP A 161 -29.28 -34.81 -17.45
C ASP A 161 -28.71 -36.08 -18.11
N PHE A 162 -28.22 -37.01 -17.29
CA PHE A 162 -27.58 -38.24 -17.75
C PHE A 162 -28.57 -39.42 -17.89
N GLY A 163 -29.82 -39.23 -17.47
CA GLY A 163 -30.87 -40.24 -17.48
C GLY A 163 -30.40 -41.60 -16.96
N THR A 164 -30.64 -42.65 -17.75
CA THR A 164 -30.32 -44.04 -17.42
C THR A 164 -29.01 -44.55 -18.03
N THR A 165 -28.23 -43.69 -18.69
CA THR A 165 -27.02 -44.11 -19.44
C THR A 165 -25.71 -43.58 -18.85
N GLY A 166 -25.77 -42.53 -18.03
CA GLY A 166 -24.60 -41.94 -17.39
C GLY A 166 -23.77 -41.05 -18.34
N PRO A 167 -22.74 -40.37 -17.83
CA PRO A 167 -21.94 -39.42 -18.60
C PRO A 167 -21.06 -40.05 -19.69
N ALA A 168 -20.77 -41.36 -19.59
CA ALA A 168 -20.06 -42.13 -20.62
C ALA A 168 -20.58 -43.58 -20.64
N PRO A 169 -21.54 -43.89 -21.52
CA PRO A 169 -22.12 -45.22 -21.63
C PRO A 169 -21.05 -46.30 -21.83
N GLY A 170 -21.23 -47.45 -21.18
CA GLY A 170 -20.29 -48.58 -21.23
C GLY A 170 -19.06 -48.45 -20.33
N THR A 171 -18.68 -47.23 -19.90
CA THR A 171 -17.50 -47.02 -19.05
C THR A 171 -17.87 -46.50 -17.66
N ILE A 172 -18.86 -45.61 -17.58
CA ILE A 172 -19.40 -45.07 -16.33
C ILE A 172 -20.80 -45.64 -16.13
N ARG A 173 -21.04 -46.26 -14.97
CA ARG A 173 -22.36 -46.82 -14.65
C ARG A 173 -23.29 -45.68 -14.22
N PRO A 174 -24.55 -45.64 -14.70
CA PRO A 174 -25.51 -44.59 -14.33
C PRO A 174 -25.81 -44.52 -12.84
N THR A 175 -25.70 -45.65 -12.13
CA THR A 175 -26.07 -45.77 -10.72
C THR A 175 -24.96 -45.36 -9.75
N ARG A 176 -23.72 -45.21 -10.21
CA ARG A 176 -22.58 -44.88 -9.33
C ARG A 176 -21.46 -44.21 -10.11
N PHE A 177 -21.36 -42.89 -9.98
CA PHE A 177 -20.32 -42.07 -10.57
C PHE A 177 -20.18 -40.75 -9.80
N ALA A 178 -19.11 -40.01 -10.06
CA ALA A 178 -18.89 -38.67 -9.54
C ALA A 178 -18.35 -37.78 -10.66
N VAL A 179 -18.66 -36.48 -10.61
CA VAL A 179 -18.10 -35.47 -11.51
C VAL A 179 -17.58 -34.32 -10.66
N LEU A 180 -16.32 -33.94 -10.89
CA LEU A 180 -15.70 -32.80 -10.22
C LEU A 180 -15.52 -31.68 -11.25
N TRP A 181 -16.21 -30.56 -11.05
CA TRP A 181 -15.99 -29.35 -11.83
C TRP A 181 -15.06 -28.40 -11.10
N THR A 182 -14.00 -27.96 -11.77
CA THR A 182 -13.05 -26.95 -11.27
C THR A 182 -12.91 -25.79 -12.25
N GLY A 183 -12.76 -24.59 -11.72
CA GLY A 183 -12.61 -23.37 -12.51
C GLY A 183 -13.16 -22.15 -11.80
N ALA A 184 -13.45 -21.10 -12.58
CA ALA A 184 -14.07 -19.87 -12.08
C ALA A 184 -15.27 -19.48 -12.97
N LEU A 185 -16.26 -18.83 -12.36
CA LEU A 185 -17.37 -18.22 -13.07
C LEU A 185 -17.09 -16.72 -13.20
N VAL A 186 -17.34 -16.18 -14.39
CA VAL A 186 -17.32 -14.74 -14.63
C VAL A 186 -18.77 -14.27 -14.62
N PRO A 187 -19.23 -13.56 -13.58
CA PRO A 187 -20.57 -12.98 -13.57
C PRO A 187 -20.69 -11.95 -14.69
N THR A 188 -21.88 -11.83 -15.28
CA THR A 188 -22.19 -10.67 -16.12
C THR A 188 -22.28 -9.43 -15.21
N GLU A 189 -21.51 -8.40 -15.51
CA GLU A 189 -21.75 -7.08 -14.91
C GLU A 189 -23.11 -6.57 -15.39
N THR A 190 -23.96 -6.15 -14.45
CA THR A 190 -25.28 -5.54 -14.70
C THR A 190 -25.26 -4.10 -14.23
#